data_AF-A0A7G2LWC8-F1
#
_entry.id   AF-A0A7G2LWC8-F1
#
_cell.length_a   1.000
_cell.length_b   1.000
_cell.length_c   1.000
_cell.angle_alpha   90.00
_cell.angle_beta   90.00
_cell.angle_gamma   90.00
#
_symmetry.space_group_name_H-M   'P 1'
#
loop_
_entity.id
_entity.type
_entity.pdbx_description
1 polymer ?
#
loop_
_entity_poly.entity_id
_entity_poly.type
_entity_poly.pdbx_seq_one_letter_code
_entity_poly.pdbx_strand_id
1 'polypeptide(L)' 'MRHARGYRRLNRTHEHRKALFSNMAGSLIEHEQIKTTLPKAKELKPIIEKMITLAKRGDLHARRQAA' A
#
# COMPACT_ATOMS: atom_id res chain seq x y z
N MET A 1 7.44 -24.77 6.40
CA MET A 1 6.96 -23.41 6.01
C MET A 1 5.74 -23.06 6.84
N ARG A 2 5.50 -21.79 7.17
CA ARG A 2 4.23 -21.41 7.83
C ARG A 2 3.13 -21.35 6.77
N HIS A 3 2.17 -22.27 6.84
CA HIS A 3 1.07 -22.38 5.88
C HIS A 3 0.16 -21.14 5.90
N ALA A 4 -0.48 -20.85 4.76
CA ALA A 4 -1.48 -19.78 4.58
C ALA A 4 -1.03 -18.35 4.95
N ARG A 5 0.26 -18.00 4.76
CA ARG A 5 0.70 -16.60 4.92
C ARG A 5 0.40 -15.76 3.68
N GLY A 6 -0.58 -14.87 3.78
CA GLY A 6 -1.01 -13.99 2.68
C GLY A 6 -0.19 -12.71 2.48
N TYR A 7 0.75 -12.38 3.36
CA TYR A 7 1.57 -11.15 3.25
C TYR A 7 2.97 -11.32 3.84
N ARG A 8 3.91 -10.48 3.39
CA ARG A 8 5.30 -10.45 3.88
C ARG A 8 5.46 -9.45 5.02
N ARG A 9 6.23 -9.85 6.05
CA ARG A 9 6.53 -8.97 7.21
C ARG A 9 7.60 -7.91 6.92
N LEU A 10 8.42 -8.11 5.89
CA LEU A 10 9.50 -7.19 5.46
C LEU A 10 10.49 -6.80 6.58
N ASN A 11 10.71 -7.71 7.53
CA ASN A 11 11.55 -7.49 8.73
C ASN A 11 11.22 -6.20 9.50
N ARG A 12 9.92 -5.85 9.55
CA ARG A 12 9.43 -4.65 10.23
C ARG A 12 8.27 -4.98 11.16
N THR A 13 8.14 -4.17 12.21
CA THR A 13 6.94 -4.15 13.07
C THR A 13 5.72 -3.72 12.26
N HIS A 14 4.53 -3.94 12.81
CA HIS A 14 3.28 -3.55 12.14
C HIS A 14 3.23 -2.05 11.84
N GLU A 15 3.58 -1.22 12.83
CA GLU A 15 3.57 0.24 12.73
C GLU A 15 4.52 0.76 11.65
N HIS A 16 5.78 0.33 11.67
CA HIS A 16 6.76 0.74 10.67
C HIS A 16 6.37 0.26 9.27
N ARG A 17 5.75 -0.94 9.15
CA ARG A 17 5.26 -1.40 7.86
C ARG A 17 4.08 -0.55 7.34
N LYS A 18 3.17 -0.12 8.22
CA LYS A 18 2.08 0.80 7.86
C LYS A 18 2.65 2.12 7.33
N ALA A 19 3.56 2.75 8.07
CA ALA A 19 4.20 4.00 7.66
C ALA A 19 4.98 3.86 6.33
N LEU A 20 5.71 2.75 6.15
CA LEU A 20 6.42 2.47 4.90
C LEU A 20 5.48 2.45 3.69
N PHE A 21 4.33 1.78 3.81
CA PHE A 21 3.37 1.70 2.71
C PHE A 21 2.67 3.03 2.44
N SER A 22 2.33 3.80 3.48
CA SER A 22 1.77 5.15 3.32
C SER A 22 2.74 6.05 2.53
N ASN A 23 4.02 6.05 2.88
CA ASN A 23 5.03 6.86 2.18
C ASN A 23 5.23 6.41 0.73
N MET A 24 5.38 5.09 0.49
CA MET A 24 5.56 4.59 -0.88
C MET A 24 4.32 4.81 -1.76
N ALA A 25 3.11 4.72 -1.19
CA ALA A 25 1.89 5.01 -1.91
C ALA A 25 1.80 6.49 -2.31
N GLY A 26 2.10 7.39 -1.38
CA GLY A 26 2.17 8.84 -1.66
C GLY A 26 3.16 9.15 -2.78
N SER A 27 4.41 8.67 -2.66
CA SER A 27 5.44 8.88 -3.69
C SER A 27 5.07 8.26 -5.05
N LEU A 28 4.37 7.13 -5.07
CA LEU A 28 3.91 6.52 -6.32
C LEU A 28 2.81 7.34 -7.00
N ILE A 29 1.90 7.93 -6.22
CA ILE A 29 0.84 8.80 -6.77
C ILE A 29 1.45 10.12 -7.27
N GLU A 30 2.40 10.68 -6.53
CA GLU A 30 3.02 11.97 -6.86
C GLU A 30 3.97 11.90 -8.07
N HIS A 31 4.78 10.83 -8.16
CA HIS A 31 5.81 10.72 -9.18
C HIS A 31 5.49 9.71 -10.29
N GLU A 32 4.31 9.07 -10.24
CA GLU A 32 3.81 8.05 -11.17
C GLU A 32 4.64 6.76 -11.28
N GLN A 33 5.91 6.79 -10.85
CA GLN A 33 6.83 5.68 -10.87
C GLN A 33 7.82 5.78 -9.69
N ILE A 34 8.05 4.66 -9.01
CA ILE A 34 9.07 4.55 -7.96
C ILE A 34 9.96 3.32 -8.18
N LYS A 35 11.24 3.43 -7.79
CA LYS A 35 12.15 2.28 -7.72
C LYS A 35 12.16 1.73 -6.30
N THR A 36 11.86 0.44 -6.14
CA THR A 36 11.86 -0.24 -4.84
C THR A 36 12.23 -1.72 -5.00
N THR A 37 12.31 -2.46 -3.89
CA THR A 37 12.62 -3.89 -3.95
C THR A 37 11.40 -4.70 -4.39
N LEU A 38 11.63 -5.80 -5.11
CA LEU A 38 10.58 -6.71 -5.59
C LEU A 38 9.54 -7.10 -4.51
N PRO A 39 9.94 -7.53 -3.28
CA PRO A 39 8.95 -7.85 -2.26
C PRO A 39 8.15 -6.62 -1.82
N LYS A 40 8.76 -5.43 -1.68
CA LYS A 40 8.02 -4.21 -1.31
C LYS A 40 6.99 -3.83 -2.38
N ALA A 41 7.38 -3.90 -3.66
CA ALA A 41 6.47 -3.62 -4.77
C ALA A 41 5.27 -4.58 -4.80
N LYS A 42 5.51 -5.89 -4.63
CA LYS A 42 4.43 -6.89 -4.61
C LYS A 42 3.44 -6.69 -3.46
N GLU A 43 3.91 -6.25 -2.29
CA GLU A 43 3.02 -5.96 -1.15
C GLU A 43 2.32 -4.60 -1.28
N LEU A 44 2.93 -3.62 -1.95
CA LEU A 44 2.33 -2.29 -2.19
C LEU A 44 1.16 -2.36 -3.18
N LYS A 45 1.24 -3.23 -4.19
CA LYS A 45 0.23 -3.39 -5.25
C LYS A 45 -1.23 -3.49 -4.74
N PRO A 46 -1.60 -4.42 -3.84
CA PRO A 46 -2.98 -4.52 -3.36
C PRO A 46 -3.43 -3.30 -2.52
N ILE A 47 -2.50 -2.53 -1.96
CA ILE A 47 -2.81 -1.33 -1.19
C ILE A 47 -3.16 -0.19 -2.15
N ILE A 48 -2.33 0.05 -3.17
CA ILE A 48 -2.58 1.11 -4.16
C ILE A 48 -3.83 0.82 -5.00
N GLU A 49 -4.09 -0.43 -5.37
CA GLU A 49 -5.30 -0.82 -6.10
C GLU A 49 -6.58 -0.50 -5.32
N LYS A 50 -6.59 -0.76 -4.00
CA LYS A 50 -7.71 -0.41 -3.13
C LYS A 50 -7.89 1.11 -3.02
N MET A 51 -6.80 1.86 -2.90
CA MET A 51 -6.86 3.33 -2.89
C MET A 51 -7.43 3.89 -4.20
N ILE A 52 -6.99 3.37 -5.35
CA ILE A 52 -7.55 3.75 -6.66
C ILE A 52 -9.03 3.39 -6.75
N THR A 53 -9.44 2.24 -6.21
CA THR A 53 -10.85 1.81 -6.19
C THR A 53 -11.72 2.76 -5.36
N LEU A 54 -11.23 3.18 -4.19
CA LEU A 54 -11.90 4.19 -3.36
C LEU A 54 -11.95 5.55 -4.05
N ALA A 55 -10.84 5.97 -4.67
CA ALA A 55 -10.75 7.23 -5.40
C ALA A 55 -11.75 7.28 -6.56
N LYS A 56 -11.90 6.18 -7.31
CA LYS A 56 -12.89 6.06 -8.40
C LYS A 56 -14.33 6.15 -7.93
N ARG A 57 -14.64 5.74 -6.68
CA ARG A 57 -15.98 5.88 -6.10
C ARG A 57 -16.35 7.35 -5.85
N GLY A 58 -15.39 8.18 -5.45
CA GLY A 58 -15.52 9.64 -5.44
C GLY A 58 -16.36 10.27 -4.32
N ASP A 59 -17.11 9.50 -3.53
CA ASP A 59 -17.93 10.00 -2.43
C ASP A 59 -17.12 10.45 -1.19
N LEU A 60 -17.75 11.20 -0.28
CA LEU A 60 -17.11 11.71 0.94
C LEU A 60 -16.64 10.59 1.87
N HIS A 61 -17.36 9.49 1.93
CA HIS A 61 -17.03 8.37 2.80
C HIS A 61 -15.78 7.64 2.30
N ALA A 62 -15.65 7.43 0.99
CA ALA A 62 -14.49 6.86 0.33
C ALA A 62 -13.25 7.73 0.52
N ARG A 63 -13.39 9.06 0.45
CA ARG A 63 -12.28 9.99 0.78
C ARG A 63 -11.82 9.85 2.22
N ARG A 64 -12.75 9.72 3.17
CA ARG A 64 -12.43 9.49 4.59
C ARG A 64 -11.78 8.13 4.86
N GLN A 65 -12.13 7.09 4.08
CA GLN A 65 -11.51 5.77 4.19
C GLN A 65 -10.11 5.70 3.59
N ALA A 66 -9.82 6.53 2.59
CA ALA A 66 -8.52 6.57 1.90
C ALA A 66 -7.48 7.45 2.62
N ALA A 67 -7.91 8.29 3.58
CA ALA A 67 -7.06 9.10 4.45
C ALA A 67 -6.39 8.24 5.54
#